data_AF-A0A3C1F7K7-F1
#
_entry.id   AF-A0A3C1F7K7-F1
#
_cell.length_a   1.000
_cell.length_b   1.000
_cell.length_c   1.000
_cell.angle_alpha   90.00
_cell.angle_beta   90.00
_cell.angle_gamma   90.00
#
_symmetry.space_group_name_H-M   'P 1'
#
loop_
_entity.id
_entity.type
_entity.pdbx_description
1 polymer ?
#
loop_
_entity_poly.entity_id
_entity_poly.type
_entity_poly.pdbx_seq_one_letter_code
_entity_poly.pdbx_strand_id
1 'polypeptide(L)'
;MTLNFINDRSRNPAGRQTLWDDGLTTSGHTVNTSILSSPRNLVGDPLLSKKKNDRFPTTTLGNDDIIIPARIATAGFTLIELLVVVLIIGILASVALPQYQKAVAKSRYSQLITAGKSLKDAMEVYYMANGDYPQYWGDLDIEFKGCTADTMFRYMLWCDTFAVDMFNSNEVNLNLFDTHGLPNNGKNMASTDLYNQSPAYYVVWLDNSPYPGKTECKSKIDGFCKTMGF
;
A
#
# COMPACT_ATOMS: atom_id res chain seq x y z
N MET A 1 70.18 -31.29 -11.63
CA MET A 1 70.12 -30.76 -10.26
C MET A 1 68.68 -30.91 -9.79
N THR A 2 68.44 -31.93 -8.98
CA THR A 2 67.18 -32.33 -8.36
C THR A 2 66.81 -31.40 -7.21
N LEU A 3 65.51 -31.13 -7.01
CA LEU A 3 64.74 -31.50 -5.80
C LEU A 3 63.34 -30.87 -5.78
N ASN A 4 62.34 -31.74 -5.63
CA ASN A 4 61.00 -31.43 -5.11
C ASN A 4 61.07 -31.04 -3.64
N PHE A 5 60.19 -30.17 -3.16
CA PHE A 5 59.69 -30.20 -1.79
C PHE A 5 58.20 -29.81 -1.74
N ILE A 6 57.39 -30.83 -1.43
CA ILE A 6 56.10 -30.71 -0.75
C ILE A 6 56.42 -30.46 0.73
N ASN A 7 55.78 -29.50 1.41
CA ASN A 7 55.35 -29.75 2.80
C ASN A 7 54.23 -28.83 3.31
N ASP A 8 53.31 -29.51 3.96
CA ASP A 8 52.13 -29.12 4.72
C ASP A 8 52.50 -28.50 6.08
N ARG A 9 51.74 -27.49 6.55
CA ARG A 9 51.45 -27.38 7.98
C ARG A 9 50.25 -26.49 8.33
N SER A 10 49.28 -27.13 8.96
CA SER A 10 48.25 -26.58 9.85
C SER A 10 48.76 -25.54 10.87
N ARG A 11 47.86 -24.63 11.30
CA ARG A 11 47.51 -24.42 12.73
C ARG A 11 46.50 -23.27 12.92
N ASN A 12 45.39 -23.64 13.54
CA ASN A 12 44.54 -22.78 14.38
C ASN A 12 45.40 -22.13 15.50
N PRO A 13 44.99 -20.96 16.03
CA PRO A 13 44.90 -20.90 17.48
C PRO A 13 43.62 -20.21 17.99
N ALA A 14 42.90 -20.96 18.81
CA ALA A 14 41.97 -20.44 19.80
C ALA A 14 42.73 -19.85 21.01
N GLY A 15 42.09 -18.87 21.67
CA GLY A 15 42.41 -18.42 23.03
C GLY A 15 43.50 -17.33 23.08
N ARG A 16 43.44 -16.32 23.95
CA ARG A 16 42.89 -16.31 25.31
C ARG A 16 42.81 -14.85 25.82
N GLN A 17 41.73 -14.54 26.52
CA GLN A 17 41.55 -13.37 27.39
C GLN A 17 42.50 -13.40 28.61
N THR A 18 42.88 -12.22 29.08
CA THR A 18 43.42 -11.94 30.43
C THR A 18 42.71 -10.66 30.90
N LEU A 19 41.79 -10.62 31.87
CA LEU A 19 41.74 -11.16 33.24
C LEU A 19 42.56 -10.31 34.23
N TRP A 20 41.83 -9.47 34.97
CA TRP A 20 42.01 -8.92 36.34
C TRP A 20 40.66 -8.23 36.63
N ASP A 21 39.60 -8.91 37.10
CA ASP A 21 39.33 -9.44 38.45
C ASP A 21 39.57 -8.44 39.59
N ASP A 22 38.45 -8.02 40.21
CA ASP A 22 38.25 -8.11 41.66
C ASP A 22 36.75 -8.41 41.93
N GLY A 23 36.50 -9.49 42.69
CA GLY A 23 35.17 -10.05 43.04
C GLY A 23 34.35 -9.18 44.01
N LEU A 24 33.12 -9.53 44.42
CA LEU A 24 32.66 -10.82 44.95
C LEU A 24 31.12 -10.87 45.03
N THR A 25 30.53 -12.00 44.59
CA THR A 25 29.40 -12.75 45.21
C THR A 25 27.99 -12.11 45.17
N THR A 26 26.85 -12.79 44.99
CA THR A 26 26.41 -14.20 45.08
C THR A 26 25.21 -14.44 44.15
N SER A 27 25.04 -15.71 43.75
CA SER A 27 23.76 -16.43 43.56
C SER A 27 22.79 -15.97 42.47
N GLY A 28 22.47 -16.89 41.56
CA GLY A 28 21.54 -16.68 40.46
C GLY A 28 20.11 -16.35 40.90
N HIS A 29 19.39 -15.68 40.02
CA HIS A 29 18.12 -16.14 39.47
C HIS A 29 17.66 -15.14 38.41
N THR A 30 17.17 -15.68 37.31
CA THR A 30 16.55 -15.00 36.17
C THR A 30 15.43 -14.06 36.60
N VAL A 31 15.53 -12.78 36.24
CA VAL A 31 14.43 -11.81 36.37
C VAL A 31 13.44 -12.04 35.23
N ASN A 32 12.27 -12.53 35.60
CA ASN A 32 11.11 -12.76 34.75
C ASN A 32 10.25 -11.48 34.79
N THR A 33 10.09 -10.76 33.68
CA THR A 33 9.17 -9.61 33.59
C THR A 33 7.77 -10.12 33.26
N SER A 34 7.02 -10.52 34.29
CA SER A 34 5.59 -10.82 34.19
C SER A 34 4.76 -9.66 34.74
N ILE A 35 3.98 -9.05 33.84
CA ILE A 35 2.61 -8.53 33.99
C ILE A 35 2.24 -7.98 35.40
N LEU A 36 2.18 -6.66 35.50
CA LEU A 36 1.57 -5.95 36.62
C LEU A 36 0.04 -6.09 36.56
N SER A 37 -0.55 -6.82 37.51
CA SER A 37 -2.00 -6.83 37.72
C SER A 37 -2.38 -6.63 39.20
N SER A 38 -3.27 -5.64 39.39
CA SER A 38 -4.20 -5.39 40.51
C SER A 38 -3.69 -4.68 41.78
N PRO A 39 -4.59 -3.88 42.37
CA PRO A 39 -4.99 -4.14 43.75
C PRO A 39 -6.51 -4.39 43.88
N ARG A 40 -6.85 -5.44 44.64
CA ARG A 40 -8.19 -5.75 45.14
C ARG A 40 -8.41 -5.03 46.46
N ASN A 41 -9.56 -4.38 46.63
CA ASN A 41 -10.07 -4.00 47.95
C ASN A 41 -10.99 -5.11 48.48
N LEU A 42 -10.57 -5.71 49.59
CA LEU A 42 -11.34 -6.64 50.43
C LEU A 42 -11.96 -5.84 51.58
N VAL A 43 -13.28 -5.81 51.67
CA VAL A 43 -14.01 -5.57 52.93
C VAL A 43 -15.00 -6.72 53.06
N GLY A 44 -14.89 -7.44 54.18
CA GLY A 44 -15.31 -8.82 54.30
C GLY A 44 -16.78 -9.09 54.61
N ASP A 45 -17.07 -10.39 54.56
CA ASP A 45 -18.23 -11.07 55.14
C ASP A 45 -18.05 -11.15 56.69
N PRO A 46 -18.97 -11.70 57.51
CA PRO A 46 -20.34 -12.19 57.27
C PRO A 46 -21.34 -11.77 58.38
N LEU A 47 -22.56 -12.32 58.32
CA LEU A 47 -23.61 -12.44 59.35
C LEU A 47 -24.86 -11.56 59.20
N LEU A 48 -25.89 -12.20 58.61
CA LEU A 48 -27.19 -12.42 59.26
C LEU A 48 -27.99 -11.15 59.62
N SER A 49 -28.72 -10.64 58.62
CA SER A 49 -30.02 -10.03 58.90
C SER A 49 -31.01 -10.35 57.79
N LYS A 50 -32.01 -11.15 58.16
CA LYS A 50 -33.23 -11.42 57.40
C LYS A 50 -33.77 -10.16 56.72
N LYS A 51 -34.03 -10.24 55.42
CA LYS A 51 -35.17 -9.55 54.81
C LYS A 51 -35.60 -10.32 53.57
N LYS A 52 -36.41 -11.35 53.82
CA LYS A 52 -37.84 -11.41 53.45
C LYS A 52 -38.00 -11.57 51.94
N ASN A 53 -38.44 -12.77 51.57
CA ASN A 53 -38.99 -13.10 50.27
C ASN A 53 -39.96 -12.01 49.82
N ASP A 54 -39.56 -11.23 48.83
CA ASP A 54 -40.52 -10.52 47.97
C ASP A 54 -40.57 -11.28 46.63
N ARG A 55 -40.86 -12.59 46.75
CA ARG A 55 -41.55 -13.31 45.69
C ARG A 55 -42.94 -12.71 45.65
N PHE A 56 -43.19 -11.90 44.63
CA PHE A 56 -44.50 -11.34 44.35
C PHE A 56 -45.57 -12.45 44.48
N PRO A 57 -46.64 -12.23 45.26
CA PRO A 57 -47.69 -13.21 45.38
C PRO A 57 -48.37 -13.32 44.02
N THR A 58 -48.33 -14.51 43.42
CA THR A 58 -49.27 -14.89 42.38
C THR A 58 -50.63 -14.95 43.06
N THR A 59 -51.37 -13.85 43.04
CA THR A 59 -52.78 -13.85 43.41
C THR A 59 -53.53 -14.67 42.38
N THR A 60 -53.73 -15.95 42.66
CA THR A 60 -54.80 -16.73 42.05
C THR A 60 -56.11 -16.28 42.70
N LEU A 61 -56.74 -15.26 42.12
CA LEU A 61 -58.12 -14.93 42.40
C LEU A 61 -58.86 -14.79 41.08
N GLY A 62 -59.80 -15.72 40.89
CA GLY A 62 -60.89 -15.52 39.94
C GLY A 62 -60.48 -15.60 38.47
N ASN A 63 -61.48 -15.91 37.67
CA ASN A 63 -61.42 -15.73 36.24
C ASN A 63 -61.10 -14.26 35.91
N ASP A 64 -60.53 -14.02 34.72
CA ASP A 64 -60.22 -12.71 34.14
C ASP A 64 -58.92 -12.14 34.75
N ASP A 65 -57.73 -12.44 34.23
CA ASP A 65 -57.15 -11.69 33.11
C ASP A 65 -56.00 -12.46 32.45
N ILE A 66 -56.05 -12.45 31.13
CA ILE A 66 -55.13 -13.07 30.20
C ILE A 66 -53.70 -12.53 30.44
N ILE A 67 -52.80 -13.35 30.96
CA ILE A 67 -51.36 -13.09 30.82
C ILE A 67 -51.03 -13.33 29.34
N ILE A 68 -51.09 -12.26 28.54
CA ILE A 68 -50.51 -12.25 27.19
C ILE A 68 -48.99 -12.34 27.40
N PRO A 69 -48.30 -13.43 27.07
CA PRO A 69 -46.86 -13.35 26.90
C PRO A 69 -46.65 -12.39 25.74
N ALA A 70 -46.18 -11.17 25.99
CA ALA A 70 -45.71 -10.28 24.95
C ALA A 70 -44.48 -10.94 24.31
N ARG A 71 -44.73 -11.87 23.39
CA ARG A 71 -43.73 -12.34 22.44
C ARG A 71 -43.32 -11.09 21.68
N ILE A 72 -42.10 -10.62 21.91
CA ILE A 72 -41.47 -9.71 20.97
C ILE A 72 -41.34 -10.52 19.68
N ALA A 73 -42.33 -10.35 18.79
CA ALA A 73 -42.33 -10.99 17.50
C ALA A 73 -41.10 -10.49 16.76
N THR A 74 -40.12 -11.36 16.56
CA THR A 74 -39.02 -11.09 15.64
C THR A 74 -39.62 -10.97 14.26
N ALA A 75 -39.83 -9.74 13.79
CA ALA A 75 -40.24 -9.46 12.43
C ALA A 75 -39.11 -9.96 11.51
N GLY A 76 -39.36 -11.04 10.78
CA GLY A 76 -38.45 -11.54 9.75
C GLY A 76 -38.65 -10.76 8.45
N PHE A 77 -37.55 -10.46 7.76
CA PHE A 77 -37.58 -9.91 6.40
C PHE A 77 -38.30 -10.88 5.46
N THR A 78 -39.15 -10.35 4.58
CA THR A 78 -39.82 -11.18 3.59
C THR A 78 -38.87 -11.49 2.42
N LEU A 79 -39.00 -12.67 1.80
CA LEU A 79 -38.18 -13.01 0.63
C LEU A 79 -38.42 -12.06 -0.55
N ILE A 80 -39.64 -11.56 -0.69
CA ILE A 80 -40.00 -10.61 -1.75
C ILE A 80 -39.34 -9.23 -1.54
N GLU A 81 -39.21 -8.80 -0.27
CA GLU A 81 -38.55 -7.55 0.08
C GLU A 81 -37.06 -7.60 -0.25
N LEU A 82 -36.40 -8.73 0.02
CA LEU A 82 -35.02 -8.93 -0.41
C LEU A 82 -34.88 -9.01 -1.93
N LEU A 83 -35.83 -9.61 -2.65
CA LEU A 83 -35.78 -9.74 -4.11
C LEU A 83 -35.83 -8.36 -4.79
N VAL A 84 -36.74 -7.48 -4.37
CA VAL A 84 -36.85 -6.12 -4.95
C VAL A 84 -35.60 -5.29 -4.64
N VAL A 85 -35.02 -5.43 -3.45
CA VAL A 85 -33.80 -4.70 -3.07
C VAL A 85 -32.62 -5.10 -3.95
N VAL A 86 -32.37 -6.40 -4.16
CA VAL A 86 -31.26 -6.84 -5.03
C VAL A 86 -31.49 -6.45 -6.48
N LEU A 87 -32.74 -6.40 -6.94
CA LEU A 87 -33.08 -5.92 -8.28
C LEU A 87 -32.71 -4.44 -8.47
N ILE A 88 -33.06 -3.58 -7.51
CA ILE A 88 -32.75 -2.14 -7.57
C ILE A 88 -31.22 -1.93 -7.50
N ILE A 89 -30.52 -2.62 -6.60
CA ILE A 89 -29.05 -2.54 -6.49
C ILE A 89 -28.38 -3.00 -7.80
N GLY A 90 -28.91 -4.04 -8.47
CA GLY A 90 -28.41 -4.51 -9.75
C GLY A 90 -28.47 -3.45 -10.86
N ILE A 91 -29.59 -2.73 -10.96
CA ILE A 91 -29.76 -1.63 -11.94
C ILE A 91 -28.77 -0.50 -11.64
N LEU A 92 -28.68 -0.06 -10.38
CA LEU A 92 -27.77 1.03 -9.99
C LEU A 92 -26.30 0.65 -10.22
N ALA A 93 -25.91 -0.58 -9.88
CA ALA A 93 -24.55 -1.07 -10.07
C ALA A 93 -24.14 -1.09 -11.55
N SER A 94 -25.05 -1.46 -12.46
CA SER A 94 -24.76 -1.52 -13.90
C SER A 94 -24.34 -0.17 -14.49
N VAL A 95 -24.92 0.93 -14.01
CA VAL A 95 -24.59 2.29 -14.46
C VAL A 95 -23.41 2.87 -13.68
N ALA A 96 -23.29 2.55 -12.39
CA ALA A 96 -22.27 3.12 -11.51
C ALA A 96 -20.86 2.56 -11.79
N LEU A 97 -20.73 1.26 -12.08
CA LEU A 97 -19.42 0.60 -12.26
C LEU A 97 -18.53 1.24 -13.34
N PRO A 98 -18.99 1.46 -14.59
CA PRO A 98 -18.13 2.06 -15.62
C PRO A 98 -17.73 3.50 -15.28
N GLN A 99 -18.61 4.26 -14.62
CA GLN A 99 -18.29 5.63 -14.16
C GLN A 99 -17.24 5.61 -13.04
N TYR A 100 -17.39 4.69 -12.08
CA TYR A 100 -16.44 4.51 -11.00
C TYR A 100 -15.04 4.15 -11.52
N GLN A 101 -14.93 3.22 -12.46
CA GLN A 101 -13.65 2.84 -13.07
C GLN A 101 -12.96 4.03 -13.76
N LYS A 102 -13.71 4.87 -14.49
CA LYS A 102 -13.19 6.10 -15.10
C LYS A 102 -12.72 7.11 -14.05
N ALA A 103 -13.46 7.27 -12.95
CA ALA A 103 -13.08 8.18 -11.88
C ALA A 103 -11.79 7.74 -11.17
N VAL A 104 -11.63 6.44 -10.89
CA VAL A 104 -10.41 5.90 -10.29
C VAL A 104 -9.22 6.04 -11.26
N ALA A 105 -9.40 5.72 -12.54
CA ALA A 105 -8.36 5.93 -13.56
C ALA A 105 -7.94 7.40 -13.66
N LYS A 106 -8.91 8.33 -13.60
CA LYS A 106 -8.65 9.77 -13.58
C LYS A 106 -7.80 10.19 -12.39
N SER A 107 -8.10 9.67 -11.19
CA SER A 107 -7.30 9.93 -9.99
C SER A 107 -5.86 9.45 -10.13
N ARG A 108 -5.64 8.24 -10.66
CA ARG A 108 -4.28 7.71 -10.90
C ARG A 108 -3.52 8.57 -11.91
N TYR A 109 -4.18 8.94 -13.00
CA TYR A 109 -3.56 9.75 -14.04
C TYR A 109 -3.21 11.16 -13.56
N SER A 110 -4.01 11.75 -12.67
CA SER A 110 -3.68 13.02 -12.01
C SER A 110 -2.41 12.92 -11.16
N GLN A 111 -2.20 11.79 -10.47
CA GLN A 111 -0.95 11.54 -9.73
C GLN A 111 0.23 11.39 -10.68
N LEU A 112 0.04 10.68 -11.79
CA LEU A 112 1.03 10.50 -12.84
C LEU A 112 1.44 11.83 -13.49
N ILE A 113 0.49 12.71 -13.82
CA ILE A 113 0.81 14.07 -14.33
C ILE A 113 1.62 14.86 -13.31
N THR A 114 1.27 14.77 -12.03
CA THR A 114 1.99 15.49 -10.96
C THR A 114 3.42 14.98 -10.84
N ALA A 115 3.62 13.65 -10.84
CA ALA A 115 4.94 13.04 -10.84
C ALA A 115 5.74 13.43 -12.09
N GLY A 116 5.11 13.43 -13.27
CA GLY A 116 5.71 13.85 -14.53
C GLY A 116 6.15 15.30 -14.55
N LYS A 117 5.39 16.20 -13.89
CA LYS A 117 5.79 17.59 -13.71
C LYS A 117 7.05 17.69 -12.85
N SER A 118 7.07 17.01 -11.70
CA SER A 118 8.26 17.00 -10.83
C SER A 118 9.49 16.41 -11.52
N LEU A 119 9.31 15.37 -12.34
CA LEU A 119 10.37 14.79 -13.16
C LEU A 119 10.87 15.75 -14.23
N LYS A 120 9.96 16.43 -14.95
CA LYS A 120 10.33 17.47 -15.91
C LYS A 120 11.13 18.57 -15.22
N ASP A 121 10.61 19.13 -14.13
CA ASP A 121 11.26 20.22 -13.41
C ASP A 121 12.69 19.81 -12.96
N ALA A 122 12.86 18.57 -12.47
CA ALA A 122 14.18 18.03 -12.11
C ALA A 122 15.12 17.90 -13.32
N MET A 123 14.61 17.47 -14.48
CA MET A 123 15.39 17.39 -15.72
C MET A 123 15.82 18.76 -16.22
N GLU A 124 14.95 19.77 -16.14
CA GLU A 124 15.30 21.15 -16.53
C GLU A 124 16.36 21.73 -15.58
N VAL A 125 16.26 21.46 -14.27
CA VAL A 125 17.29 21.87 -13.29
C VAL A 125 18.63 21.21 -13.59
N TYR A 126 18.64 19.90 -13.91
CA TYR A 126 19.84 19.19 -14.30
C TYR A 126 20.45 19.79 -15.59
N TYR A 127 19.61 20.11 -16.57
CA TYR A 127 20.03 20.75 -17.82
C TYR A 127 20.68 22.11 -17.57
N MET A 128 20.08 22.94 -16.70
CA MET A 128 20.65 24.24 -16.32
C MET A 128 22.01 24.13 -15.63
N ALA A 129 22.25 23.03 -14.90
CA ALA A 129 23.51 22.81 -14.20
C ALA A 129 24.62 22.23 -15.09
N ASN A 130 24.28 21.30 -15.99
CA ASN A 130 25.26 20.50 -16.75
C ASN A 130 25.32 20.83 -18.24
N GLY A 131 24.34 21.56 -18.78
CA GLY A 131 24.23 21.91 -20.20
C GLY A 131 23.63 20.81 -21.08
N ASP A 132 23.39 19.62 -20.53
CA ASP A 132 22.80 18.46 -21.19
C ASP A 132 21.78 17.78 -20.25
N TYR A 133 20.84 17.03 -20.83
CA TYR A 133 19.88 16.25 -20.07
C TYR A 133 20.50 14.97 -19.46
N PRO A 134 19.97 14.45 -18.34
CA PRO A 134 20.55 13.30 -17.64
C PRO A 134 20.48 12.05 -18.51
N GLN A 135 21.51 11.20 -18.48
CA GLN A 135 21.49 9.93 -19.22
C GLN A 135 21.01 8.76 -18.36
N TYR A 136 20.99 8.94 -17.05
CA TYR A 136 20.49 7.96 -16.08
C TYR A 136 19.56 8.63 -15.09
N TRP A 137 18.60 7.86 -14.58
CA TRP A 137 17.73 8.30 -13.48
C TRP A 137 18.50 8.67 -12.21
N GLY A 138 19.66 8.05 -11.97
CA GLY A 138 20.50 8.35 -10.81
C GLY A 138 21.22 9.70 -10.87
N ASP A 139 21.21 10.37 -12.02
CA ASP A 139 21.81 11.70 -12.17
C ASP A 139 20.86 12.81 -11.66
N LEU A 140 19.57 12.49 -11.49
CA LEU A 140 18.56 13.41 -10.96
C LEU A 140 18.51 13.36 -9.43
N ASP A 141 18.45 14.54 -8.81
CA ASP A 141 18.26 14.67 -7.35
C ASP A 141 16.77 14.58 -6.96
N ILE A 142 16.10 13.53 -7.43
CA ILE A 142 14.70 13.23 -7.09
C ILE A 142 14.52 11.75 -6.82
N GLU A 143 13.96 11.43 -5.65
CA GLU A 143 13.65 10.06 -5.25
C GLU A 143 12.14 9.86 -5.17
N PHE A 144 11.63 8.88 -5.93
CA PHE A 144 10.25 8.44 -5.82
C PHE A 144 10.17 7.12 -5.06
N LYS A 145 9.46 7.13 -3.94
CA LYS A 145 9.24 5.92 -3.13
C LYS A 145 8.48 4.86 -3.95
N GLY A 146 8.99 3.63 -3.93
CA GLY A 146 8.39 2.50 -4.65
C GLY A 146 8.73 2.49 -6.15
N CYS A 147 9.66 3.33 -6.59
CA CYS A 147 10.20 3.32 -7.93
C CYS A 147 11.58 2.68 -7.96
N THR A 148 11.85 1.96 -9.03
CA THR A 148 13.13 1.30 -9.31
C THR A 148 13.59 1.73 -10.69
N ALA A 149 14.78 2.32 -10.75
CA ALA A 149 15.51 2.52 -11.99
C ALA A 149 16.46 1.32 -12.18
N ASP A 150 16.43 0.69 -13.35
CA ASP A 150 17.39 -0.37 -13.66
C ASP A 150 18.65 0.23 -14.29
N THR A 151 19.81 -0.22 -13.83
CA THR A 151 21.11 0.06 -14.43
C THR A 151 21.23 -0.40 -15.89
N MET A 152 20.45 -1.41 -16.32
CA MET A 152 20.45 -1.92 -17.70
C MET A 152 19.53 -1.14 -18.64
N PHE A 153 18.44 -0.56 -18.11
CA PHE A 153 17.48 0.26 -18.87
C PHE A 153 17.58 1.71 -18.43
N ARG A 154 18.65 2.37 -18.91
CA ARG A 154 19.07 3.73 -18.52
C ARG A 154 17.94 4.77 -18.55
N TYR A 155 16.97 4.56 -19.42
CA TYR A 155 15.85 5.46 -19.70
C TYR A 155 14.53 5.08 -19.01
N MET A 156 14.43 3.90 -18.37
CA MET A 156 13.19 3.43 -17.76
C MET A 156 13.19 3.54 -16.23
N LEU A 157 12.09 4.05 -15.70
CA LEU A 157 11.78 4.09 -14.28
C LEU A 157 10.45 3.39 -14.06
N TRP A 158 10.46 2.29 -13.29
CA TRP A 158 9.22 1.57 -12.97
C TRP A 158 8.82 1.83 -11.53
N CYS A 159 7.58 2.23 -11.34
CA CYS A 159 6.96 2.43 -10.04
C CYS A 159 5.84 1.41 -9.82
N ASP A 160 5.27 1.39 -8.63
CA ASP A 160 4.17 0.47 -8.31
C ASP A 160 2.87 0.77 -9.08
N THR A 161 2.66 2.03 -9.52
CA THR A 161 1.41 2.48 -10.17
C THR A 161 1.60 3.10 -11.54
N PHE A 162 2.85 3.42 -11.93
CA PHE A 162 3.17 3.98 -13.24
C PHE A 162 4.59 3.61 -13.65
N ALA A 163 4.91 3.83 -14.91
CA ALA A 163 6.27 3.75 -15.42
C ALA A 163 6.60 5.01 -16.21
N VAL A 164 7.88 5.35 -16.31
CA VAL A 164 8.37 6.50 -17.07
C VAL A 164 9.48 6.04 -18.01
N ASP A 165 9.38 6.45 -19.26
CA ASP A 165 10.38 6.28 -20.29
C ASP A 165 10.89 7.66 -20.73
N MET A 166 12.17 7.88 -20.54
CA MET A 166 12.88 9.10 -20.90
C MET A 166 13.50 8.95 -22.29
N PHE A 167 13.31 9.95 -23.13
CA PHE A 167 13.89 10.02 -24.47
C PHE A 167 13.52 8.88 -25.41
N ASN A 168 12.25 8.49 -25.41
CA ASN A 168 11.77 7.51 -26.38
C ASN A 168 12.13 7.98 -27.80
N SER A 169 12.67 7.07 -28.62
CA SER A 169 13.04 7.32 -30.01
C SER A 169 14.04 8.47 -30.22
N ASN A 170 14.89 8.75 -29.22
CA ASN A 170 15.85 9.86 -29.19
C ASN A 170 15.20 11.25 -29.23
N GLU A 171 13.91 11.35 -28.90
CA GLU A 171 13.21 12.62 -28.77
C GLU A 171 13.45 13.18 -27.37
N VAL A 172 13.44 14.50 -27.19
CA VAL A 172 13.62 15.10 -25.86
C VAL A 172 12.27 15.18 -25.13
N ASN A 173 11.76 14.03 -24.70
CA ASN A 173 10.46 13.90 -24.03
C ASN A 173 10.46 12.88 -22.88
N LEU A 174 9.42 12.98 -22.07
CA LEU A 174 9.08 12.06 -20.99
C LEU A 174 7.76 11.37 -21.32
N ASN A 175 7.76 10.05 -21.32
CA ASN A 175 6.57 9.24 -21.56
C ASN A 175 6.19 8.53 -20.28
N LEU A 176 5.03 8.85 -19.73
CA LEU A 176 4.52 8.31 -18.50
C LEU A 176 3.36 7.36 -18.78
N PHE A 177 3.43 6.14 -18.30
CA PHE A 177 2.45 5.09 -18.55
C PHE A 177 1.68 4.76 -17.27
N ASP A 178 0.35 4.71 -17.34
CA ASP A 178 -0.44 4.05 -16.29
C ASP A 178 -0.16 2.54 -16.41
N THR A 179 0.40 1.93 -15.37
CA THR A 179 0.73 0.49 -15.37
C THR A 179 -0.33 -0.34 -14.64
N HIS A 180 -1.43 0.29 -14.22
CA HIS A 180 -2.50 -0.41 -13.52
C HIS A 180 -3.16 -1.47 -14.40
N GLY A 181 -3.21 -2.70 -13.88
CA GLY A 181 -3.77 -3.85 -14.59
C GLY A 181 -2.81 -4.53 -15.55
N LEU A 182 -1.56 -4.07 -15.66
CA LEU A 182 -0.51 -4.76 -16.40
C LEU A 182 0.13 -5.89 -15.56
N PRO A 183 0.68 -6.93 -16.21
CA PRO A 183 1.48 -7.93 -15.52
C PRO A 183 2.62 -7.27 -14.74
N ASN A 184 2.80 -7.68 -13.47
CA ASN A 184 3.84 -7.15 -12.59
C ASN A 184 3.86 -5.60 -12.48
N ASN A 185 2.71 -4.93 -12.59
CA ASN A 185 2.62 -3.45 -12.59
C ASN A 185 3.53 -2.78 -13.64
N GLY A 186 3.74 -3.44 -14.78
CA GLY A 186 4.59 -2.89 -15.83
C GLY A 186 6.10 -3.03 -15.60
N LYS A 187 6.53 -3.58 -14.45
CA LYS A 187 7.95 -3.71 -14.12
C LYS A 187 8.67 -4.60 -15.14
N ASN A 188 9.84 -4.13 -15.59
CA ASN A 188 10.70 -4.79 -16.61
C ASN A 188 10.03 -5.00 -17.98
N MET A 189 8.88 -4.37 -18.25
CA MET A 189 8.31 -4.33 -19.59
C MET A 189 9.08 -3.32 -20.43
N ALA A 190 9.37 -3.68 -21.68
CA ALA A 190 9.95 -2.76 -22.65
C ALA A 190 8.96 -1.63 -22.97
N SER A 191 9.48 -0.45 -23.34
CA SER A 191 8.64 0.70 -23.71
C SER A 191 7.58 0.36 -24.75
N THR A 192 7.93 -0.44 -25.77
CA THR A 192 7.00 -0.91 -26.80
C THR A 192 5.80 -1.67 -26.24
N ASP A 193 6.03 -2.51 -25.22
CA ASP A 193 4.97 -3.26 -24.56
C ASP A 193 4.10 -2.35 -23.70
N LEU A 194 4.70 -1.35 -23.05
CA LEU A 194 3.96 -0.34 -22.30
C LEU A 194 3.07 0.50 -23.22
N TYR A 195 3.55 0.94 -24.38
CA TYR A 195 2.70 1.62 -25.37
C TYR A 195 1.52 0.75 -25.84
N ASN A 196 1.77 -0.53 -26.07
CA ASN A 196 0.77 -1.44 -26.61
C ASN A 196 -0.21 -1.96 -25.57
N GLN A 197 0.18 -2.07 -24.29
CA GLN A 197 -0.63 -2.70 -23.26
C GLN A 197 -1.21 -1.69 -22.26
N SER A 198 -0.57 -0.55 -22.00
CA SER A 198 -1.08 0.45 -21.05
C SER A 198 -2.50 0.93 -21.43
N PRO A 199 -3.37 1.19 -20.44
CA PRO A 199 -4.68 1.77 -20.68
C PRO A 199 -4.59 3.23 -21.13
N ALA A 200 -3.60 3.97 -20.63
CA ALA A 200 -3.32 5.35 -21.01
C ALA A 200 -1.85 5.70 -20.76
N TYR A 201 -1.32 6.62 -21.57
CA TYR A 201 -0.01 7.21 -21.41
C TYR A 201 -0.01 8.70 -21.73
N TYR A 202 0.90 9.40 -21.08
CA TYR A 202 1.06 10.85 -21.09
C TYR A 202 2.45 11.20 -21.59
N VAL A 203 2.57 12.11 -22.54
CA VAL A 203 3.86 12.58 -23.05
C VAL A 203 4.05 14.03 -22.67
N VAL A 204 5.21 14.35 -22.11
CA VAL A 204 5.63 15.72 -21.78
C VAL A 204 6.90 16.03 -22.54
N TRP A 205 6.88 17.11 -23.30
CA TRP A 205 8.05 17.59 -24.02
C TRP A 205 8.85 18.57 -23.14
N LEU A 206 10.17 18.35 -23.08
CA LEU A 206 11.08 19.21 -22.32
C LEU A 206 11.35 20.53 -23.09
N ASP A 207 11.92 21.51 -22.41
CA ASP A 207 12.04 22.88 -22.93
C ASP A 207 13.07 23.01 -24.07
N ASN A 208 14.07 22.14 -24.12
CA ASN A 208 15.03 22.07 -25.22
C ASN A 208 14.63 21.07 -26.33
N SER A 209 13.38 20.61 -26.34
CA SER A 209 12.86 19.72 -27.37
C SER A 209 12.36 20.49 -28.61
N PRO A 210 12.06 19.80 -29.74
CA PRO A 210 11.43 20.42 -30.91
C PRO A 210 10.05 21.05 -30.61
N TYR A 211 9.39 20.63 -29.52
CA TYR A 211 8.03 21.06 -29.16
C TYR A 211 7.97 21.46 -27.67
N PRO A 212 8.61 22.56 -27.27
CA PRO A 212 8.73 22.93 -25.86
C PRO A 212 7.37 23.13 -25.19
N GLY A 213 7.20 22.54 -24.01
CA GLY A 213 5.97 22.67 -23.22
C GLY A 213 4.74 21.97 -23.80
N LYS A 214 4.87 21.27 -24.94
CA LYS A 214 3.79 20.43 -25.48
C LYS A 214 3.54 19.26 -24.54
N THR A 215 2.27 18.92 -24.39
CA THR A 215 1.85 17.74 -23.63
C THR A 215 0.83 16.96 -24.45
N GLU A 216 0.90 15.64 -24.42
CA GLU A 216 0.01 14.78 -25.19
C GLU A 216 -0.57 13.71 -24.28
N CYS A 217 -1.87 13.48 -24.40
CA CYS A 217 -2.54 12.37 -23.74
C CYS A 217 -2.99 11.36 -24.78
N LYS A 218 -2.71 10.08 -24.53
CA LYS A 218 -3.16 8.96 -25.35
C LYS A 218 -3.78 7.93 -24.43
N SER A 219 -4.97 7.47 -24.76
CA SER A 219 -5.74 6.55 -23.93
C SER A 219 -6.57 5.63 -24.79
N LYS A 220 -6.65 4.36 -24.39
CA LYS A 220 -7.58 3.37 -24.94
C LYS A 220 -8.99 3.51 -24.37
N ILE A 221 -9.13 4.24 -23.25
CA ILE A 221 -10.42 4.56 -22.66
C ILE A 221 -11.03 5.74 -23.42
N ASP A 222 -12.20 5.51 -24.01
CA ASP A 222 -12.91 6.50 -24.81
C ASP A 222 -13.21 7.79 -24.04
N GLY A 223 -12.80 8.91 -24.62
CA GLY A 223 -13.00 10.25 -24.10
C GLY A 223 -12.17 10.58 -22.85
N PHE A 224 -11.30 9.69 -22.38
CA PHE A 224 -10.52 9.91 -21.16
C PHE A 224 -9.66 11.16 -21.21
N CYS A 225 -8.86 11.34 -22.27
CA CYS A 225 -8.02 12.53 -22.44
C CYS A 225 -8.84 13.83 -22.47
N LYS A 226 -10.01 13.81 -23.12
CA LYS A 226 -10.93 14.96 -23.14
C LYS A 226 -11.45 15.30 -21.73
N THR A 227 -11.72 14.31 -20.89
CA THR A 227 -12.11 14.56 -19.49
C THR A 227 -10.99 15.11 -18.59
N MET A 228 -9.75 15.06 -19.08
CA MET A 228 -8.56 15.63 -18.44
C MET A 228 -8.21 17.03 -18.98
N GLY A 229 -8.87 17.48 -20.04
CA GLY A 229 -8.62 18.81 -20.63
C GLY A 229 -7.59 18.83 -21.77
N PHE A 230 -7.28 17.66 -22.35
CA PHE A 230 -6.49 17.55 -23.58
C PHE A 230 -7.38 17.56 -24.83
#